data_AF-A0A813WUQ0-F1
#
_entry.id   AF-A0A813WUQ0-F1
#
_cell.length_a   1.000
_cell.length_b   1.000
_cell.length_c   1.000
_cell.angle_alpha   90.00
_cell.angle_beta   90.00
_cell.angle_gamma   90.00
#
_symmetry.space_group_name_H-M   'P 1'
#
loop_
_entity.id
_entity.type
_entity.pdbx_description
1 polymer ?
#
loop_
_entity_poly.entity_id
_entity_poly.type
_entity_poly.pdbx_seq_one_letter_code
_entity_poly.pdbx_strand_id
1 'polypeptide(L)'
;MSALHEACRNGDFEIVQQLLPTLSIDKINQVELSGTTSLHAVCSFNHPRIVKLLLDHRVVRSLLNKDGRTAMEEVAIGQTQIFSRSLFRKK
;
A
#
# COMPACT_ATOMS: atom_id res chain seq x y z
N MET A 1 3.82 8.44 -11.05
CA MET A 1 3.96 8.59 -9.59
C MET A 1 2.79 9.41 -9.08
N SER A 2 1.82 8.77 -8.44
CA SER A 2 0.63 9.45 -7.88
C SER A 2 0.92 10.10 -6.53
N ALA A 3 0.12 11.10 -6.16
CA ALA A 3 0.23 11.77 -4.86
C ALA A 3 0.03 10.80 -3.68
N LEU A 4 -0.88 9.84 -3.83
CA LEU A 4 -1.10 8.80 -2.82
C LEU A 4 0.12 7.88 -2.68
N HIS A 5 0.74 7.50 -3.80
CA HIS A 5 1.93 6.67 -3.79
C HIS A 5 3.08 7.36 -3.06
N GLU A 6 3.32 8.65 -3.34
CA GLU A 6 4.39 9.41 -2.69
C GLU A 6 4.15 9.58 -1.18
N ALA A 7 2.92 9.95 -0.79
CA ALA A 7 2.57 10.05 0.63
C ALA A 7 2.71 8.70 1.36
N CYS A 8 2.34 7.59 0.72
CA CYS A 8 2.50 6.25 1.26
C CYS A 8 3.97 5.82 1.39
N ARG A 9 4.81 6.21 0.43
CA ARG A 9 6.26 5.98 0.44
C ARG A 9 6.95 6.75 1.56
N ASN A 10 6.59 8.03 1.72
CA ASN A 10 7.21 8.91 2.71
C ASN A 10 6.70 8.69 4.14
N GLY A 11 5.54 8.06 4.30
CA GLY A 11 4.95 7.83 5.63
C GLY A 11 4.05 8.98 6.09
N ASP A 12 3.59 9.81 5.18
CA ASP A 12 2.81 11.03 5.45
C ASP A 12 1.36 10.68 5.80
N PHE A 13 1.15 10.12 6.99
CA PHE A 13 -0.14 9.60 7.44
C PHE A 13 -1.29 10.62 7.30
N GLU A 14 -1.04 11.87 7.65
CA GLU A 14 -2.04 12.95 7.59
C GLU A 14 -2.44 13.27 6.14
N ILE A 15 -1.47 13.29 5.22
CA ILE A 15 -1.73 13.49 3.79
C ILE A 15 -2.54 12.32 3.24
N VAL A 16 -2.15 11.07 3.57
CA VAL A 16 -2.90 9.89 3.12
C VAL A 16 -4.34 9.93 3.65
N GLN A 17 -4.54 10.29 4.91
CA GLN A 17 -5.86 10.37 5.54
C GLN A 17 -6.76 11.43 4.89
N GLN A 18 -6.20 12.57 4.49
CA GLN A 18 -6.95 13.61 3.77
C GLN A 18 -7.22 13.23 2.31
N LEU A 19 -6.27 12.55 1.67
CA LEU A 19 -6.33 12.23 0.24
C LEU A 19 -7.29 11.06 -0.05
N LEU A 20 -7.25 9.99 0.75
CA LEU A 20 -8.05 8.78 0.54
C LEU A 20 -9.56 9.00 0.31
N PRO A 21 -10.27 9.85 1.09
CA PRO A 21 -11.69 10.09 0.87
C PRO A 21 -11.99 10.87 -0.42
N THR A 22 -11.01 11.58 -0.98
CA THR A 22 -11.18 12.37 -2.22
C THR A 22 -10.88 11.56 -3.48
N LEU A 23 -10.23 10.39 -3.35
CA LEU A 23 -9.81 9.57 -4.47
C LEU A 23 -10.86 8.54 -4.86
N SER A 24 -11.02 8.31 -6.16
CA SER A 24 -11.78 7.16 -6.65
C SER A 24 -11.02 5.85 -6.44
N ILE A 25 -11.74 4.73 -6.44
CA ILE A 25 -11.17 3.38 -6.26
C ILE A 25 -10.07 3.10 -7.30
N ASP A 26 -10.22 3.58 -8.54
CA ASP A 26 -9.20 3.42 -9.58
C ASP A 26 -7.90 4.14 -9.25
N LYS A 27 -7.97 5.31 -8.59
CA LYS A 27 -6.78 6.09 -8.20
C LYS A 27 -6.10 5.48 -6.99
N ILE A 28 -6.87 4.94 -6.05
CA ILE A 28 -6.34 4.21 -4.88
C ILE A 28 -5.54 2.98 -5.33
N ASN A 29 -6.05 2.28 -6.34
CA ASN A 29 -5.44 1.05 -6.89
C ASN A 29 -4.55 1.30 -8.11
N GLN A 30 -4.21 2.55 -8.38
CA GLN A 30 -3.33 2.90 -9.50
C GLN A 30 -1.96 2.23 -9.32
N VAL A 31 -1.47 1.65 -10.40
CA VAL A 31 -0.13 1.09 -10.50
C VAL A 31 0.82 2.10 -11.12
N GLU A 32 2.04 2.12 -10.60
CA GLU A 32 3.15 2.90 -11.15
C GLU A 32 3.81 2.19 -12.34
N LEU A 33 4.80 2.85 -12.96
CA LEU A 33 5.56 2.28 -14.08
C LEU A 33 6.21 0.94 -13.74
N SER A 34 6.51 0.67 -12.47
CA SER A 34 7.03 -0.59 -11.93
C SER A 34 5.95 -1.64 -11.63
N GLY A 35 4.67 -1.35 -11.88
CA GLY A 35 3.55 -2.16 -11.44
C GLY A 35 3.24 -2.02 -9.93
N THR A 36 4.00 -1.20 -9.20
CA THR A 36 3.80 -1.03 -7.75
C THR A 36 2.60 -0.14 -7.48
N THR A 37 1.77 -0.55 -6.53
CA THR A 37 0.65 0.25 -6.01
C THR A 37 1.07 1.00 -4.76
N SER A 38 0.24 1.94 -4.29
CA SER A 38 0.43 2.59 -2.99
C SER A 38 0.54 1.58 -1.83
N LEU A 39 -0.12 0.41 -1.95
CA LEU A 39 -0.01 -0.68 -0.97
C LEU A 39 1.38 -1.35 -1.00
N HIS A 40 2.01 -1.48 -2.17
CA HIS A 40 3.40 -1.98 -2.25
C HIS A 40 4.36 -0.98 -1.59
N ALA A 41 4.24 0.31 -1.93
CA ALA A 41 5.10 1.35 -1.37
C ALA A 41 5.05 1.40 0.16
N VAL A 42 3.86 1.52 0.75
CA VAL A 42 3.73 1.59 2.22
C VAL A 42 4.29 0.34 2.94
N CYS A 43 4.23 -0.81 2.27
CA CYS A 43 4.74 -2.08 2.78
C CYS A 43 6.27 -2.11 2.76
N SER A 44 6.87 -1.74 1.63
CA SER A 44 8.32 -1.70 1.44
C SER A 44 9.00 -0.63 2.31
N PHE A 45 8.30 0.46 2.61
CA PHE A 45 8.79 1.56 3.45
C PHE A 45 8.34 1.49 4.92
N ASN A 46 7.69 0.40 5.33
CA ASN A 46 7.41 0.09 6.74
C ASN A 46 6.47 1.07 7.49
N HIS A 47 5.34 1.44 6.89
CA HIS A 47 4.40 2.39 7.50
C HIS A 47 3.07 1.72 7.93
N PRO A 48 3.03 0.98 9.06
CA PRO A 48 1.90 0.12 9.42
C PRO A 48 0.59 0.85 9.71
N ARG A 49 0.65 2.11 10.16
CA ARG A 49 -0.54 2.95 10.35
C ARG A 49 -1.24 3.25 9.04
N ILE A 50 -0.47 3.51 7.99
CA ILE A 50 -0.98 3.80 6.65
C ILE A 50 -1.51 2.51 6.00
N VAL A 51 -0.87 1.36 6.23
CA VAL A 51 -1.41 0.07 5.75
C VAL A 51 -2.81 -0.19 6.29
N LYS A 52 -3.03 -0.01 7.60
CA LYS A 52 -4.37 -0.16 8.19
C LYS A 52 -5.38 0.75 7.51
N LEU A 53 -5.02 2.02 7.35
CA LEU A 53 -5.85 3.02 6.68
C LEU A 53 -6.19 2.60 5.24
N LEU A 54 -5.22 2.12 4.46
CA LEU A 54 -5.44 1.63 3.10
C LEU A 54 -6.32 0.36 3.05
N LEU A 55 -6.17 -0.55 4.02
CA LEU A 55 -6.95 -1.80 4.12
C LEU A 55 -8.41 -1.57 4.55
N ASP A 56 -8.67 -0.46 5.24
CA ASP A 56 -10.03 0.00 5.55
C ASP A 56 -10.71 0.59 4.31
N HIS A 57 -9.92 1.08 3.36
CA HIS A 57 -10.39 1.46 2.03
C HIS A 57 -10.41 0.26 1.07
N ARG A 58 -11.15 0.34 -0.05
CA ARG A 58 -11.33 -0.74 -1.04
C ARG A 58 -10.07 -1.01 -1.89
N VAL A 59 -8.92 -1.17 -1.24
CA VAL A 59 -7.65 -1.53 -1.86
C VAL A 59 -7.66 -2.98 -2.34
N VAL A 60 -7.17 -3.20 -3.56
CA VAL A 60 -6.96 -4.50 -4.17
C VAL A 60 -5.57 -5.00 -3.78
N ARG A 61 -5.55 -6.04 -2.96
CA ARG A 61 -4.32 -6.64 -2.40
C ARG A 61 -3.65 -7.64 -3.34
N SER A 62 -4.38 -8.11 -4.35
CA SER A 62 -3.95 -9.12 -5.31
C SER A 62 -3.27 -8.53 -6.55
N LEU A 63 -3.09 -7.21 -6.62
CA LEU A 63 -2.34 -6.59 -7.71
C LEU A 63 -0.88 -6.98 -7.61
N LEU A 64 -0.30 -7.33 -8.76
CA LEU A 64 1.09 -7.76 -8.88
C LEU A 64 1.95 -6.62 -9.41
N ASN A 65 3.12 -6.42 -8.81
CA ASN A 65 4.16 -5.58 -9.37
C ASN A 65 4.88 -6.29 -10.55
N LYS A 66 5.87 -5.64 -11.16
CA LYS A 66 6.66 -6.22 -12.27
C LYS A 66 7.47 -7.46 -11.90
N ASP A 67 7.73 -7.69 -10.61
CA ASP A 67 8.38 -8.90 -10.12
C ASP A 67 7.37 -10.05 -9.92
N GLY A 68 6.10 -9.85 -10.29
CA GLY A 68 5.04 -10.83 -10.14
C GLY A 68 4.59 -11.03 -8.70
N ARG A 69 4.82 -10.04 -7.83
CA ARG A 69 4.55 -10.12 -6.38
C ARG A 69 3.43 -9.20 -5.97
N THR A 70 2.63 -9.64 -5.03
CA THR A 70 1.70 -8.80 -4.29
C THR A 70 2.45 -7.93 -3.26
N ALA A 71 1.80 -6.86 -2.81
CA ALA A 71 2.34 -6.02 -1.74
C ALA A 71 2.69 -6.81 -0.47
N MET A 72 1.89 -7.83 -0.15
CA MET A 72 2.12 -8.70 1.01
C MET A 72 3.33 -9.63 0.83
N GLU A 73 3.60 -10.09 -0.39
CA GLU A 73 4.78 -10.88 -0.70
C GLU A 73 6.04 -10.03 -0.72
N GLU A 74 5.96 -8.76 -1.12
CA GLU A 74 7.08 -7.82 -1.12
C GLU A 74 7.60 -7.55 0.32
N VAL A 75 6.69 -7.40 1.29
CA VAL A 75 7.00 -7.29 2.74
C VAL A 75 7.91 -8.42 3.23
N ALA A 76 7.62 -9.66 2.82
CA ALA A 76 8.31 -10.85 3.32
C ALA A 76 9.78 -10.92 2.90
N ILE A 77 10.14 -10.16 1.85
CA ILE A 77 11.48 -10.15 1.25
C ILE A 77 12.28 -8.96 1.77
N GLY A 78 11.62 -7.84 2.06
CA GLY A 78 12.23 -6.57 2.48
C GLY A 78 12.70 -6.45 3.93
N GLN A 79 12.80 -7.54 4.70
CA GLN A 79 13.15 -7.52 6.15
C GLN A 79 12.13 -6.77 7.04
N THR A 80 10.93 -6.49 6.54
CA THR A 80 9.95 -5.63 7.21
C THR A 80 9.08 -6.44 8.18
N GLN A 81 9.67 -6.81 9.33
CA GLN A 81 9.07 -7.71 10.33
C GLN A 81 7.78 -7.21 11.02
N ILE A 82 7.33 -5.98 10.74
CA ILE A 82 6.22 -5.35 11.45
C ILE A 82 4.86 -5.78 10.88
N PHE A 83 4.84 -6.16 9.60
CA PHE A 83 3.66 -6.61 8.90
C PHE A 83 3.47 -8.11 9.09
N SER A 84 2.89 -8.50 10.22
CA SER A 84 2.48 -9.88 10.42
C SER A 84 1.45 -10.28 9.36
N ARG A 85 1.49 -11.53 8.89
CA ARG A 85 0.44 -12.11 8.03
C ARG A 85 -0.98 -11.90 8.60
N SER A 86 -1.09 -11.71 9.92
CA SER A 86 -2.34 -11.40 10.60
C SER A 86 -2.93 -10.02 10.25
N LEU A 87 -2.12 -9.02 9.87
CA LEU A 87 -2.63 -7.70 9.47
C LEU A 87 -3.46 -7.77 8.17
N PHE A 88 -3.15 -8.71 7.29
CA PHE A 88 -3.84 -8.91 6.01
C PHE A 88 -4.91 -10.00 6.06
N ARG A 89 -5.09 -10.72 7.17
CA ARG A 89 -6.21 -11.65 7.35
C ARG A 89 -7.44 -10.86 7.82
N LYS A 90 -8.33 -10.48 6.89
CA LYS A 90 -9.72 -10.20 7.28
C LYS A 90 -10.38 -11.53 7.67
N LYS A 91 -11.12 -11.52 8.78
CA LYS A 91 -12.02 -12.58 9.23
C LYS A 91 -12.93 -13.04 8.10
#